data_AF-A0A0B7NCQ3-F1
#
_entry.id   AF-A0A0B7NCQ3-F1
#
_cell.length_a   1.000
_cell.length_b   1.000
_cell.length_c   1.000
_cell.angle_alpha   90.00
_cell.angle_beta   90.00
_cell.angle_gamma   90.00
#
_symmetry.space_group_name_H-M   'P 1'
#
loop_
_entity.id
_entity.type
_entity.pdbx_description
1 polymer ?
#
loop_
_entity_poly.entity_id
_entity_poly.type
_entity_poly.pdbx_seq_one_letter_code
_entity_poly.pdbx_strand_id
1 'polypeptide(L)'
;MIEDLPEYIIKERKGQDGETMYYVKWIGCDHEGNTWEGEEKMLLEWPTAVYKYKTDLQYNQSKRPKLKLPSEEEIFKYTKSVYDWEAAIDSIEYVEKSKIPGLLVYINWRNGYKSVHHSTEVYAKCPQKMIEYYEKYFKFAKIYED
;
A
#
# COMPACT_ATOMS: atom_id res chain seq x y z
N MET A 1 -26.88 21.92 -29.79
CA MET A 1 -26.66 21.02 -28.65
C MET A 1 -25.19 20.65 -28.69
N ILE A 2 -24.44 20.98 -27.66
CA ILE A 2 -23.06 20.49 -27.55
C ILE A 2 -23.22 19.02 -27.17
N GLU A 3 -22.79 18.11 -28.01
CA GLU A 3 -22.79 16.68 -27.70
C GLU A 3 -21.86 16.46 -26.49
N ASP A 4 -22.32 15.70 -25.50
CA ASP A 4 -21.51 15.37 -24.32
C ASP A 4 -20.29 14.54 -24.77
N LEU A 5 -19.12 15.18 -24.87
CA LEU A 5 -17.89 14.55 -25.33
C LEU A 5 -16.94 14.33 -24.15
N PRO A 6 -16.41 13.11 -23.97
CA PRO A 6 -15.46 12.82 -22.91
C PRO A 6 -14.10 13.48 -23.20
N GLU A 7 -13.54 14.14 -22.20
CA GLU A 7 -12.18 14.69 -22.22
C GLU A 7 -11.16 13.57 -21.97
N TYR A 8 -11.37 12.78 -20.90
CA TYR A 8 -10.60 11.58 -20.59
C TYR A 8 -11.31 10.69 -19.56
N ILE A 9 -10.90 9.43 -19.48
CA ILE A 9 -11.32 8.51 -18.41
C ILE A 9 -10.34 8.62 -17.25
N ILE A 10 -10.86 8.83 -16.04
CA ILE A 10 -10.08 8.99 -14.82
C ILE A 10 -9.69 7.63 -14.24
N LYS A 11 -10.66 6.72 -14.14
CA LYS A 11 -10.49 5.39 -13.54
C LYS A 11 -11.60 4.43 -13.96
N GLU A 12 -11.39 3.14 -13.74
CA GLU A 12 -12.40 2.09 -13.92
C GLU A 12 -12.74 1.41 -12.59
N ARG A 13 -13.93 0.81 -12.51
CA ARG A 13 -14.31 -0.11 -11.44
C ARG A 13 -15.11 -1.28 -12.01
N LYS A 14 -15.20 -2.35 -11.23
CA LYS A 14 -16.13 -3.45 -11.46
C LYS A 14 -17.38 -3.27 -10.61
N GLY A 15 -18.55 -3.34 -11.23
CA GLY A 15 -19.86 -3.36 -10.58
C GLY A 15 -20.13 -4.71 -9.90
N GLN A 16 -21.29 -4.82 -9.26
CA GLN A 16 -21.67 -6.00 -8.46
C GLN A 16 -21.89 -7.26 -9.30
N ASP A 17 -22.24 -7.09 -10.56
CA ASP A 17 -22.47 -8.13 -11.57
C ASP A 17 -21.24 -8.41 -12.45
N GLY A 18 -20.12 -7.72 -12.18
CA GLY A 18 -18.90 -7.81 -12.99
C GLY A 18 -18.84 -6.84 -14.18
N GLU A 19 -19.85 -5.97 -14.35
CA GLU A 19 -19.85 -4.92 -15.37
C GLU A 19 -18.68 -3.96 -15.13
N THR A 20 -17.98 -3.55 -16.19
CA THR A 20 -16.97 -2.50 -16.08
C THR A 20 -17.66 -1.14 -16.21
N MET A 21 -17.32 -0.21 -15.33
CA MET A 21 -17.73 1.19 -15.46
C MET A 21 -16.52 2.12 -15.43
N TYR A 22 -16.61 3.21 -16.18
CA TYR A 22 -15.58 4.22 -16.32
C TYR A 22 -16.01 5.52 -15.66
N TYR A 23 -15.14 6.13 -14.86
CA TYR A 23 -15.36 7.46 -14.30
C TYR A 23 -14.82 8.49 -15.29
N VAL A 24 -15.71 9.29 -15.88
CA VAL A 24 -15.40 10.10 -17.06
C VAL A 24 -15.31 11.57 -16.69
N LYS A 25 -14.28 12.25 -17.19
CA LYS A 25 -14.18 13.71 -17.21
C LYS A 25 -14.75 14.22 -18.52
N TRP A 26 -15.76 15.09 -18.47
CA TRP A 26 -16.42 15.65 -19.65
C TRP A 26 -15.80 16.99 -20.06
N ILE A 27 -15.74 17.26 -21.36
CA ILE A 27 -15.23 18.52 -21.90
C ILE A 27 -16.13 19.67 -21.42
N GLY A 28 -15.51 20.73 -20.88
CA GLY A 28 -16.24 21.93 -20.44
C GLY A 28 -16.96 21.82 -19.10
N CYS A 29 -17.04 20.62 -18.51
CA CYS A 29 -17.50 20.42 -17.14
C CYS A 29 -16.34 20.52 -16.15
N ASP A 30 -16.61 20.86 -14.90
CA ASP A 30 -15.64 20.69 -13.82
C ASP A 30 -15.63 19.23 -13.30
N HIS A 31 -14.98 18.99 -12.17
CA HIS A 31 -14.87 17.65 -11.59
C HIS A 31 -16.15 17.18 -10.88
N GLU A 32 -17.07 18.08 -10.54
CA GLU A 32 -18.36 17.73 -9.95
C GLU A 32 -19.30 17.14 -11.01
N GLY A 33 -19.13 17.55 -12.28
CA GLY A 33 -19.84 16.99 -13.43
C GLY A 33 -19.39 15.60 -13.88
N ASN A 34 -18.39 14.99 -13.24
CA ASN A 34 -17.90 13.67 -13.64
C ASN A 34 -18.91 12.55 -13.30
N THR A 35 -19.17 11.67 -14.26
CA THR A 35 -20.14 10.57 -14.09
C THR A 35 -19.50 9.19 -14.26
N TRP A 36 -20.18 8.16 -13.78
CA TRP A 36 -19.84 6.77 -14.07
C TRP A 36 -20.64 6.29 -15.27
N GLU A 37 -19.94 5.89 -16.33
CA GLU A 37 -20.54 5.39 -17.57
C GLU A 37 -20.23 3.90 -17.74
N GLY A 38 -21.24 3.12 -18.17
CA GLY A 38 -21.09 1.70 -18.45
C GLY A 38 -20.16 1.43 -19.63
N GLU A 39 -19.42 0.33 -19.59
CA GLU A 39 -18.49 -0.05 -20.65
C GLU A 39 -19.16 -0.24 -22.01
N GLU A 40 -20.37 -0.81 -22.03
CA GLU A 40 -21.14 -0.96 -23.28
C GLU A 40 -21.41 0.39 -23.93
N LYS A 41 -21.91 1.36 -23.16
CA LYS A 41 -22.15 2.73 -23.63
C LYS A 41 -20.85 3.40 -24.09
N MET A 42 -19.79 3.31 -23.29
CA MET A 42 -18.51 3.94 -23.60
C MET A 42 -17.85 3.37 -24.85
N LEU A 43 -17.96 2.06 -25.09
CA LEU A 43 -17.46 1.41 -26.30
C LEU A 43 -18.32 1.74 -27.52
N LEU A 44 -19.63 1.93 -27.34
CA LEU A 44 -20.54 2.29 -28.43
C LEU A 44 -20.38 3.75 -28.86
N GLU A 45 -20.39 4.68 -27.90
CA GLU A 45 -20.43 6.12 -28.17
C GLU A 45 -19.02 6.74 -28.27
N TRP A 46 -18.07 6.29 -27.43
CA TRP A 46 -16.72 6.89 -27.36
C TRP A 46 -15.59 5.84 -27.31
N PRO A 47 -15.50 4.93 -28.29
CA PRO A 47 -14.52 3.84 -28.30
C PRO A 47 -13.06 4.33 -28.23
N THR A 48 -12.78 5.52 -28.79
CA THR A 48 -11.45 6.12 -28.78
C THR A 48 -10.99 6.53 -27.37
N ALA A 49 -11.91 7.04 -26.53
CA ALA A 49 -11.60 7.38 -25.14
C ALA A 49 -11.25 6.13 -24.33
N VAL A 50 -12.00 5.03 -24.53
CA VAL A 50 -11.72 3.73 -23.90
C VAL A 50 -10.38 3.18 -24.38
N TYR A 51 -10.14 3.17 -25.69
CA TYR A 51 -8.88 2.68 -26.26
C TYR A 51 -7.67 3.44 -25.71
N LYS A 52 -7.73 4.78 -25.69
CA LYS A 52 -6.66 5.62 -25.14
C LYS A 52 -6.41 5.31 -23.66
N TYR A 53 -7.46 5.22 -22.86
CA TYR A 53 -7.33 4.88 -21.44
C TYR A 53 -6.70 3.50 -21.21
N LYS A 54 -7.15 2.47 -21.95
CA LYS A 54 -6.59 1.11 -21.82
C LYS A 54 -5.14 1.02 -22.28
N THR A 55 -4.77 1.71 -23.36
CA THR A 55 -3.39 1.77 -23.84
C THR A 55 -2.49 2.51 -22.86
N ASP A 56 -2.95 3.63 -22.29
CA ASP A 56 -2.23 4.36 -21.23
C ASP A 56 -2.07 3.50 -19.96
N LEU A 57 -3.09 2.72 -19.57
CA LEU A 57 -2.97 1.76 -18.47
C LEU A 57 -1.90 0.70 -18.73
N GLN A 58 -1.86 0.11 -19.93
CA GLN A 58 -0.86 -0.90 -20.30
C GLN A 58 0.56 -0.30 -20.36
N TYR A 59 0.70 0.91 -20.90
CA TYR A 59 1.96 1.64 -20.92
C TYR A 59 2.44 2.00 -19.51
N ASN A 60 1.54 2.47 -18.64
CA ASN A 60 1.88 2.78 -17.25
C ASN A 60 2.18 1.52 -16.41
N GLN A 61 1.53 0.39 -16.69
CA GLN A 61 1.88 -0.90 -16.09
C GLN A 61 3.26 -1.41 -16.52
N SER A 62 3.68 -1.13 -17.76
CA SER A 62 5.01 -1.53 -18.27
C SER A 62 6.14 -0.58 -17.87
N LYS A 63 5.85 0.71 -17.60
CA LYS A 63 6.83 1.73 -17.15
C LYS A 63 6.93 1.94 -15.64
N ARG A 64 5.96 1.48 -14.83
CA ARG A 64 6.19 1.39 -13.38
C ARG A 64 7.43 0.52 -13.18
N PRO A 65 8.49 1.00 -12.49
CA PRO A 65 9.52 0.10 -12.03
C PRO A 65 8.76 -0.99 -11.26
N LYS A 66 8.84 -2.24 -11.71
CA LYS A 66 8.54 -3.35 -10.81
C LYS A 66 9.54 -3.14 -9.67
N LEU A 67 9.11 -2.52 -8.57
CA LEU A 67 9.78 -2.68 -7.29
C LEU A 67 9.84 -4.20 -7.15
N LYS A 68 11.03 -4.78 -7.40
CA LYS A 68 11.25 -6.19 -7.17
C LYS A 68 11.05 -6.34 -5.67
N LEU A 69 9.85 -6.77 -5.28
CA LEU A 69 9.59 -7.10 -3.91
C LEU A 69 10.55 -8.26 -3.60
N PRO A 70 11.41 -8.13 -2.60
CA PRO A 70 12.36 -9.19 -2.27
C PRO A 70 11.58 -10.47 -1.97
N SER A 71 12.06 -11.60 -2.48
CA SER A 71 11.44 -12.89 -2.16
C SER A 71 11.59 -13.20 -0.67
N GLU A 72 10.74 -14.09 -0.16
CA GLU A 72 10.83 -14.53 1.23
C GLU A 72 12.19 -15.17 1.54
N GLU A 73 12.79 -15.87 0.58
CA GLU A 73 14.13 -16.46 0.68
C GLU A 73 15.22 -15.40 0.75
N GLU A 74 15.11 -14.32 -0.02
CA GLU A 74 16.03 -13.19 0.03
C GLU A 74 15.97 -12.47 1.37
N ILE A 75 14.76 -12.25 1.90
CA ILE A 75 14.54 -11.67 3.23
C ILE A 75 15.12 -12.61 4.29
N PHE A 76 14.82 -13.90 4.23
CA PHE A 76 15.30 -14.88 5.20
C PHE A 76 16.84 -14.96 5.21
N LYS A 77 17.46 -15.04 4.03
CA LYS A 77 18.92 -15.05 3.90
C LYS A 77 19.54 -13.77 4.48
N TYR A 78 18.95 -12.62 4.19
CA TYR A 78 19.40 -11.35 4.73
C TYR A 78 19.31 -11.33 6.26
N THR A 79 18.12 -11.58 6.84
CA THR A 79 17.90 -11.53 8.29
C THR A 79 18.78 -12.50 9.08
N LYS A 80 19.14 -13.65 8.48
CA LYS A 80 20.13 -14.59 9.05
C LYS A 80 21.58 -14.12 8.93
N SER A 81 21.93 -13.36 7.89
CA SER A 81 23.28 -12.82 7.69
C SER A 81 23.57 -11.55 8.51
N VAL A 82 22.54 -10.82 8.94
CA VAL A 82 22.73 -9.61 9.74
C VAL A 82 23.25 -9.98 11.12
N TYR A 83 24.45 -9.49 11.44
CA TYR A 83 25.08 -9.67 12.74
C TYR A 83 24.51 -8.74 13.81
N ASP A 84 24.41 -7.44 13.51
CA ASP A 84 23.91 -6.41 14.43
C ASP A 84 22.52 -5.92 13.99
N TRP A 85 21.50 -6.37 14.72
CA TRP A 85 20.13 -5.99 14.42
C TRP A 85 19.79 -4.56 14.88
N GLU A 86 20.43 -4.05 15.94
CA GLU A 86 20.16 -2.70 16.43
C GLU A 86 20.52 -1.64 15.38
N ALA A 87 21.66 -1.84 14.71
CA ALA A 87 22.11 -0.95 13.65
C ALA A 87 21.36 -1.17 12.31
N ALA A 88 20.96 -2.41 12.01
CA ALA A 88 20.34 -2.75 10.72
C ALA A 88 18.83 -2.48 10.66
N ILE A 89 18.16 -2.45 11.81
CA ILE A 89 16.74 -2.13 11.91
C ILE A 89 16.55 -0.63 11.87
N ASP A 90 15.55 -0.21 11.10
CA ASP A 90 15.09 1.17 11.08
C ASP A 90 14.09 1.39 12.21
N SER A 91 13.00 0.60 12.22
CA SER A 91 11.91 0.74 13.18
C SER A 91 11.10 -0.55 13.35
N ILE A 92 10.44 -0.68 14.49
CA ILE A 92 9.34 -1.65 14.66
C ILE A 92 8.06 -1.00 14.17
N GLU A 93 7.37 -1.65 13.24
CA GLU A 93 6.15 -1.15 12.60
C GLU A 93 4.95 -1.33 13.52
N TYR A 94 4.70 -2.57 13.96
CA TYR A 94 3.70 -2.91 14.96
C TYR A 94 3.97 -4.28 15.59
N VAL A 95 3.20 -4.61 16.62
CA VAL A 95 3.24 -5.92 17.31
C VAL A 95 1.83 -6.50 17.43
N GLU A 96 1.73 -7.82 17.38
CA GLU A 96 0.47 -8.54 17.64
C GLU A 96 0.71 -9.74 18.55
N LYS A 97 -0.37 -10.26 19.16
CA LYS A 97 -0.29 -11.47 19.99
C LYS A 97 0.00 -12.68 19.11
N SER A 98 1.00 -13.45 19.51
CA SER A 98 1.30 -14.73 18.87
C SER A 98 0.32 -15.81 19.31
N LYS A 99 0.21 -16.89 18.53
CA LYS A 99 -0.52 -18.12 18.91
C LYS A 99 0.20 -18.89 20.03
N ILE A 100 1.50 -18.63 20.21
CA ILE A 100 2.32 -19.14 21.32
C ILE A 100 2.62 -17.99 22.29
N PRO A 101 3.03 -18.27 23.54
CA PRO A 101 3.37 -17.21 24.50
C PRO A 101 4.43 -16.24 23.96
N GLY A 102 4.05 -14.97 23.78
CA GLY A 102 4.91 -13.94 23.20
C GLY A 102 4.16 -13.08 22.19
N LEU A 103 4.93 -12.30 21.42
CA LEU A 103 4.42 -11.41 20.37
C LEU A 103 5.04 -11.76 19.01
N LEU A 104 4.31 -11.45 17.94
CA LEU A 104 4.88 -11.30 16.61
C LEU A 104 5.22 -9.82 16.39
N VAL A 105 6.44 -9.56 15.97
CA VAL A 105 7.00 -8.23 15.82
C VAL A 105 7.29 -7.99 14.34
N TYR A 106 6.67 -6.96 13.78
CA TYR A 106 6.84 -6.55 12.39
C TYR A 106 7.92 -5.48 12.31
N ILE A 107 8.98 -5.75 11.55
CA ILE A 107 10.21 -4.97 11.54
C ILE A 107 10.43 -4.36 10.17
N ASN A 108 10.75 -3.06 10.15
CA ASN A 108 11.29 -2.35 9.00
C ASN A 108 12.82 -2.30 9.09
N TRP A 109 13.50 -2.81 8.06
CA TRP A 109 14.95 -2.80 7.94
C TRP A 109 15.42 -1.58 7.16
N ARG A 110 16.63 -1.08 7.45
CA ARG A 110 17.19 0.11 6.76
C ARG A 110 17.41 -0.09 5.27
N ASN A 111 17.53 -1.33 4.81
CA ASN A 111 17.63 -1.66 3.39
C ASN A 111 16.27 -1.70 2.67
N GLY A 112 15.17 -1.34 3.36
CA GLY A 112 13.81 -1.34 2.83
C GLY A 112 13.10 -2.69 2.93
N TYR A 113 13.74 -3.72 3.49
CA TYR A 113 13.08 -5.01 3.70
C TYR A 113 12.11 -4.93 4.88
N LYS A 114 11.16 -5.87 4.90
CA LYS A 114 10.24 -6.08 6.01
C LYS A 114 10.24 -7.55 6.39
N SER A 115 10.16 -7.83 7.68
CA SER A 115 10.05 -9.21 8.18
C SER A 115 9.28 -9.29 9.48
N VAL A 116 8.89 -10.51 9.86
CA VAL A 116 8.16 -10.81 11.09
C VAL A 116 8.98 -11.76 11.94
N HIS A 117 9.17 -11.42 13.21
CA HIS A 117 9.96 -12.22 14.15
C HIS A 117 9.22 -12.42 15.48
N HIS A 118 9.51 -13.54 16.15
CA HIS A 118 8.98 -13.77 17.49
C HIS A 118 9.69 -12.84 18.49
N SER A 119 8.96 -12.37 19.50
CA SER A 119 9.48 -11.43 20.50
C SER A 119 10.75 -11.92 21.18
N THR A 120 10.91 -13.23 21.42
CA THR A 120 12.13 -13.82 22.00
C THR A 120 13.38 -13.51 21.17
N GLU A 121 13.29 -13.55 19.83
CA GLU A 121 14.42 -13.24 18.95
C GLU A 121 14.73 -11.74 18.99
N VAL A 122 13.70 -10.91 18.96
CA VAL A 122 13.81 -9.44 18.99
C VAL A 122 14.42 -8.97 20.31
N TYR A 123 13.96 -9.48 21.45
CA TYR A 123 14.53 -9.14 22.76
C TYR A 123 16.01 -9.51 22.88
N ALA A 124 16.44 -10.58 22.21
CA ALA A 124 17.84 -11.01 22.24
C ALA A 124 18.74 -10.20 21.30
N LYS A 125 18.22 -9.81 20.13
CA LYS A 125 19.03 -9.22 19.05
C LYS A 125 18.95 -7.70 18.95
N CYS A 126 17.79 -7.12 19.23
CA CYS A 126 17.57 -5.67 19.19
C CYS A 126 16.66 -5.15 20.33
N PRO A 127 17.04 -5.40 21.61
CA PRO A 127 16.26 -4.96 22.75
C PRO A 127 16.00 -3.44 22.80
N GLN A 128 16.95 -2.60 22.37
CA GLN A 128 16.79 -1.14 22.40
C GLN A 128 15.70 -0.69 21.42
N LYS A 129 15.69 -1.20 20.19
CA LYS A 129 14.59 -0.94 19.23
C LYS A 129 13.21 -1.33 19.77
N MET A 130 13.15 -2.40 20.56
CA MET A 130 11.92 -2.85 21.19
C MET A 130 11.47 -1.92 22.33
N ILE A 131 12.40 -1.44 23.14
CA ILE A 131 12.14 -0.45 24.20
C ILE A 131 11.64 0.86 23.57
N GLU A 132 12.33 1.38 22.56
CA GLU A 132 11.94 2.59 21.82
C GLU A 132 10.49 2.48 21.28
N TYR A 133 10.11 1.31 20.79
CA TYR A 133 8.74 1.08 20.33
C TYR A 133 7.74 1.14 21.49
N TYR A 134 8.01 0.47 22.60
CA TYR A 134 7.09 0.48 23.75
C TYR A 134 6.95 1.86 24.38
N GLU A 135 8.05 2.61 24.50
CA GLU A 135 8.05 3.97 25.06
C GLU A 135 7.13 4.92 24.29
N LYS A 136 7.02 4.77 22.96
CA LYS A 136 6.09 5.56 22.13
C LYS A 136 4.62 5.37 22.52
N TYR A 137 4.26 4.19 23.04
CA TYR A 137 2.90 3.88 23.47
C TYR A 137 2.73 3.94 24.99
N PHE A 138 3.82 4.16 25.73
CA PHE A 138 3.78 4.30 27.17
C PHE A 138 3.12 5.64 27.52
N LYS A 139 2.03 5.59 28.29
CA LYS A 139 1.36 6.78 28.80
C LYS A 139 1.71 6.95 30.26
N PHE A 140 2.27 8.09 30.61
CA PHE A 140 2.46 8.46 32.02
C PHE A 140 1.10 8.69 32.67
N ALA A 141 0.90 8.12 33.86
CA ALA A 141 -0.21 8.51 34.70
C ALA A 141 -0.01 9.97 35.14
N LYS A 142 -1.04 10.80 34.97
CA LYS A 142 -1.02 12.14 35.56
C LYS A 142 -1.08 11.97 37.08
N ILE A 143 -0.06 12.45 37.79
CA ILE A 143 -0.16 12.68 39.22
C ILE A 143 -1.08 13.89 39.34
N TYR A 144 -2.27 13.72 39.92
CA TYR A 144 -3.10 14.87 40.26
C TYR A 144 -2.37 15.63 41.38
N GLU A 145 -2.03 16.90 41.14
CA GLU A 145 -1.71 17.81 42.24
C GLU A 145 -3.03 18.16 42.94
N ASP A 146 -3.02 18.05 44.28
CA ASP A 146 -4.18 18.16 45.18
C ASP A 146 -4.95 19.49 45.06
#